data_AF-A0A1F6G4W2-F1
#
_entry.id   AF-A0A1F6G4W2-F1
#
_cell.length_a   1.000
_cell.length_b   1.000
_cell.length_c   1.000
_cell.angle_alpha   90.00
_cell.angle_beta   90.00
_cell.angle_gamma   90.00
#
_symmetry.space_group_name_H-M   'P 1'
#
loop_
_entity.id
_entity.type
_entity.pdbx_description
1 polymer ?
#
loop_
_entity_poly.entity_id
_entity_poly.type
_entity_poly.pdbx_seq_one_letter_code
_entity_poly.pdbx_strand_id
1 'polypeptide(L)'
;MAYDTTAINVDRVVGLGVNAGLLAYGIAREIGRKRSLQCLCSVAMKRTIGHRTTAEFVQSIRMGELVLMVNDALITGGSIGLLTEAVAVAGGYIAPFVATLVNCLGIMEWGSGKSPTKIATLINCPLQTWAPSECPLCKGGSEAIHPKGKENWARLNASY
;
A
#
# COMPACT_ATOMS: atom_id res chain seq x y z
N MET A 1 -20.23 -1.94 18.42
CA MET A 1 -20.85 -1.67 17.11
C MET A 1 -20.68 -2.92 16.27
N ALA A 2 -21.77 -3.63 15.99
CA ALA A 2 -21.73 -4.79 15.11
C ALA A 2 -21.56 -4.29 13.68
N TYR A 3 -20.44 -4.65 13.04
CA TYR A 3 -20.32 -4.45 11.60
C TYR A 3 -21.25 -5.45 10.93
N ASP A 4 -22.13 -4.99 10.06
CA ASP A 4 -22.88 -5.84 9.15
C ASP A 4 -21.87 -6.57 8.25
N THR A 5 -21.59 -7.84 8.56
CA THR A 5 -20.66 -8.70 7.83
C THR A 5 -21.38 -9.42 6.71
N THR A 6 -22.01 -8.70 5.79
CA THR A 6 -22.18 -9.25 4.45
C THR A 6 -20.79 -9.60 3.95
N ALA A 7 -20.49 -10.90 3.87
CA ALA A 7 -19.14 -11.40 3.62
C ALA A 7 -18.62 -10.78 2.31
N ILE A 8 -17.67 -9.84 2.42
CA ILE A 8 -17.06 -9.21 1.25
C ILE A 8 -16.30 -10.31 0.51
N ASN A 9 -16.78 -10.64 -0.68
CA ASN A 9 -16.22 -11.71 -1.47
C ASN A 9 -15.05 -11.17 -2.31
N VAL A 10 -13.87 -11.04 -1.70
CA VAL A 10 -12.66 -10.59 -2.39
C VAL A 10 -12.22 -11.66 -3.38
N ASP A 11 -12.13 -11.31 -4.66
CA ASP A 11 -11.67 -12.20 -5.72
C ASP A 11 -10.15 -12.21 -5.82
N ARG A 12 -9.51 -11.04 -5.62
CA ARG A 12 -8.06 -10.89 -5.74
C ARG A 12 -7.47 -9.96 -4.70
N VAL A 13 -6.30 -10.32 -4.17
CA VAL A 13 -5.48 -9.45 -3.32
C VAL A 13 -4.27 -8.95 -4.12
N VAL A 14 -3.98 -7.65 -4.07
CA VAL A 14 -2.86 -7.05 -4.81
C VAL A 14 -1.97 -6.19 -3.94
N GLY A 15 -0.66 -6.31 -4.14
CA GLY A 15 0.35 -5.47 -3.48
C GLY A 15 1.37 -4.92 -4.47
N LEU A 16 1.93 -3.73 -4.19
CA LEU A 16 2.93 -3.09 -5.03
C LEU A 16 4.36 -3.39 -4.55
N GLY A 17 5.16 -4.00 -5.42
CA GLY A 17 6.51 -4.45 -5.10
C GLY A 17 6.52 -5.77 -4.33
N VAL A 18 7.74 -6.26 -4.05
CA VAL A 18 7.96 -7.61 -3.50
C VAL A 18 7.34 -7.77 -2.11
N ASN A 19 7.59 -6.83 -1.19
CA ASN A 19 7.13 -6.94 0.19
C ASN A 19 5.60 -6.99 0.30
N ALA A 20 4.92 -6.02 -0.32
CA ALA A 20 3.46 -6.00 -0.34
C ALA A 20 2.89 -7.20 -1.13
N GLY A 21 3.61 -7.70 -2.14
CA GLY A 21 3.25 -8.92 -2.86
C GLY A 21 3.26 -10.18 -1.99
N LEU A 22 4.24 -10.33 -1.09
CA LEU A 22 4.27 -11.42 -0.11
C LEU A 22 3.08 -11.35 0.85
N LEU A 23 2.75 -10.14 1.32
CA LEU A 23 1.57 -9.90 2.14
C LEU A 23 0.29 -10.25 1.37
N ALA A 24 0.19 -9.85 0.10
CA ALA A 24 -0.96 -10.16 -0.76
C ALA A 24 -1.17 -11.66 -0.93
N TYR A 25 -0.09 -12.41 -1.18
CA TYR A 25 -0.13 -13.87 -1.25
C TYR A 25 -0.65 -14.50 0.05
N GLY A 26 -0.11 -14.07 1.20
CA GLY A 26 -0.51 -14.59 2.52
C GLY A 26 -1.99 -14.33 2.83
N ILE A 27 -2.46 -13.11 2.55
CA ILE A 27 -3.87 -12.72 2.77
C ILE A 27 -4.80 -13.48 1.80
N ALA A 28 -4.46 -13.54 0.50
CA ALA A 28 -5.27 -14.27 -0.48
C ALA A 28 -5.42 -15.74 -0.10
N ARG A 29 -4.33 -16.39 0.32
CA ARG A 29 -4.34 -17.78 0.77
C ARG A 29 -5.28 -17.98 1.97
N GLU A 30 -5.21 -17.08 2.95
CA GLU A 30 -6.04 -17.19 4.16
C GLU A 30 -7.52 -16.89 3.89
N ILE A 31 -7.82 -15.90 3.04
CA ILE A 31 -9.19 -15.64 2.55
C ILE A 31 -9.71 -16.91 1.86
N GLY A 32 -8.95 -17.46 0.92
CA GLY A 32 -9.37 -18.64 0.17
C GLY A 32 -9.60 -19.86 1.05
N ARG A 33 -8.73 -20.06 2.05
CA ARG A 33 -8.87 -21.13 3.06
C ARG A 33 -10.13 -20.96 3.91
N LYS A 34 -10.40 -19.76 4.42
CA LYS A 34 -11.58 -19.49 5.27
C LYS A 34 -12.90 -19.59 4.51
N ARG A 35 -12.92 -19.22 3.22
CA ARG A 35 -14.11 -19.25 2.36
C ARG A 35 -14.31 -20.61 1.65
N SER A 36 -13.34 -21.51 1.71
CA SER A 36 -13.32 -22.77 0.93
C SER A 36 -13.51 -22.55 -0.58
N LEU A 37 -13.05 -21.41 -1.09
CA LEU A 37 -13.13 -21.04 -2.50
C LEU A 37 -11.98 -20.09 -2.83
N GLN A 38 -11.40 -20.24 -4.03
CA GLN A 38 -10.15 -19.58 -4.40
C GLN A 38 -10.25 -18.04 -4.32
N CYS A 39 -9.23 -17.44 -3.71
CA CYS A 39 -8.93 -16.02 -3.78
C CYS A 39 -7.55 -15.88 -4.44
N LEU A 40 -7.47 -15.12 -5.52
CA LEU A 40 -6.25 -14.97 -6.31
C LEU A 40 -5.34 -13.89 -5.70
N CYS A 41 -4.06 -13.91 -6.07
CA CYS A 41 -3.14 -12.83 -5.74
C CYS A 41 -2.50 -12.29 -7.01
N SER A 42 -2.12 -11.01 -7.00
CA SER A 42 -1.21 -10.46 -8.01
C SER A 42 -0.23 -9.49 -7.36
N VAL A 43 0.95 -9.37 -7.94
CA VAL A 43 1.94 -8.37 -7.57
C VAL A 43 1.95 -7.33 -8.67
N ALA A 44 1.90 -6.06 -8.30
CA ALA A 44 2.14 -4.97 -9.23
C ALA A 44 3.58 -4.47 -9.08
N MET A 45 4.19 -4.04 -10.18
CA MET A 45 5.50 -3.38 -10.17
C MET A 45 5.36 -1.96 -10.69
N LYS A 46 6.14 -1.03 -10.12
CA LYS A 46 6.21 0.33 -10.65
C LYS A 46 6.93 0.31 -12.00
N ARG A 47 6.35 1.00 -12.97
CA ARG A 47 7.00 1.28 -14.24
C ARG A 47 6.97 2.77 -14.51
N THR A 48 8.11 3.33 -14.88
CA THR A 48 8.24 4.75 -15.20
C THR A 48 8.62 4.89 -16.67
N ILE A 49 7.81 5.64 -17.42
CA ILE A 49 8.06 5.99 -18.82
C ILE A 49 8.02 7.52 -18.89
N GLY A 50 9.17 8.13 -19.20
CA GLY A 50 9.34 9.58 -19.10
C GLY A 50 9.01 10.09 -17.70
N HIS A 51 8.08 11.03 -17.60
CA HIS A 51 7.65 11.61 -16.31
C HIS A 51 6.47 10.88 -15.65
N ARG A 52 5.92 9.84 -16.28
CA ARG A 52 4.73 9.14 -15.77
C ARG A 52 5.14 7.81 -15.14
N THR A 53 4.67 7.57 -13.92
CA THR A 53 4.82 6.30 -13.21
C THR A 53 3.47 5.62 -13.08
N THR A 54 3.38 4.37 -13.47
CA THR A 54 2.20 3.51 -13.33
C THR A 54 2.54 2.24 -12.55
N ALA A 55 1.52 1.48 -12.17
CA ALA A 55 1.68 0.12 -11.67
C ALA A 55 1.20 -0.87 -12.74
N GLU A 56 2.02 -1.88 -13.02
CA GLU A 56 1.68 -2.98 -13.94
C GLU A 56 1.61 -4.30 -13.17
N PHE A 57 0.52 -5.05 -13.36
CA PHE A 57 0.34 -6.34 -12.69
C PHE A 57 1.13 -7.45 -13.39
N VAL A 58 1.84 -8.27 -12.61
CA VAL A 58 2.50 -9.49 -13.09
C VAL A 58 1.46 -10.49 -13.61
N GLN A 59 0.29 -10.56 -12.95
CA GLN A 59 -0.88 -11.29 -13.43
C GLN A 59 -2.06 -10.34 -13.55
N SER A 60 -2.63 -10.22 -14.75
CA SER A 60 -3.72 -9.31 -15.03
C SER A 60 -4.94 -9.56 -14.14
N ILE A 61 -5.55 -8.45 -13.70
CA ILE A 61 -6.88 -8.43 -13.08
C ILE A 61 -7.90 -8.67 -14.18
N ARG A 62 -8.92 -9.49 -13.89
CA ARG A 62 -10.05 -9.71 -14.81
C ARG A 62 -11.12 -8.66 -14.57
N MET A 63 -11.80 -8.26 -15.64
CA MET A 63 -12.91 -7.31 -15.56
C MET A 63 -13.96 -7.81 -14.56
N GLY A 64 -14.37 -6.92 -13.65
CA GLY A 64 -15.37 -7.21 -12.61
C GLY A 64 -14.84 -7.85 -11.33
N GLU A 65 -13.55 -8.21 -11.23
CA GLU A 65 -12.97 -8.73 -9.97
C GLU A 65 -13.05 -7.69 -8.86
N LEU A 66 -13.46 -8.11 -7.65
CA LEU A 66 -13.35 -7.30 -6.44
C LEU A 66 -11.95 -7.45 -5.83
N VAL A 67 -11.22 -6.33 -5.75
CA VAL A 67 -9.79 -6.30 -5.48
C VAL A 67 -9.50 -5.67 -4.12
N LEU A 68 -8.87 -6.44 -3.23
CA LEU A 68 -8.30 -5.94 -1.98
C LEU A 68 -6.87 -5.46 -2.23
N MET A 69 -6.64 -4.17 -2.10
CA MET A 69 -5.29 -3.60 -2.16
C MET A 69 -4.61 -3.72 -0.79
N VAL A 70 -3.34 -4.12 -0.79
CA VAL A 70 -2.55 -4.29 0.42
C VAL A 70 -1.18 -3.63 0.30
N ASN A 71 -0.62 -3.24 1.44
CA ASN A 71 0.69 -2.62 1.51
C ASN A 71 1.39 -2.97 2.84
N ASP A 72 2.70 -3.12 2.84
CA ASP A 72 3.46 -3.37 4.07
C ASP A 72 3.47 -2.14 4.99
N ALA A 73 3.86 -0.97 4.46
CA ALA A 73 3.92 0.29 5.21
C ALA A 73 3.33 1.46 4.43
N LEU A 74 2.19 2.00 4.89
CA LEU A 74 1.53 3.15 4.30
C LEU A 74 2.18 4.45 4.77
N ILE A 75 3.06 5.01 3.93
CA ILE A 75 3.83 6.22 4.24
C ILE A 75 3.19 7.45 3.56
N THR A 76 3.29 7.55 2.23
CA THR A 76 2.74 8.69 1.46
C THR A 76 1.42 8.37 0.78
N GLY A 77 1.00 7.10 0.76
CA GLY A 77 -0.15 6.63 0.00
C GLY A 77 0.08 6.45 -1.51
N GLY A 78 1.22 6.91 -2.04
CA GLY A 78 1.49 6.84 -3.49
C GLY A 78 1.40 5.43 -4.08
N SER A 79 1.80 4.40 -3.33
CA SER A 79 1.66 3.00 -3.76
C SER A 79 0.19 2.57 -3.93
N ILE A 80 -0.68 2.96 -2.99
CA ILE A 80 -2.11 2.69 -3.07
C ILE A 80 -2.77 3.49 -4.19
N GLY A 81 -2.32 4.73 -4.43
CA GLY A 81 -2.77 5.54 -5.56
C GLY A 81 -2.47 4.89 -6.92
N LEU A 82 -1.25 4.39 -7.11
CA LEU A 82 -0.89 3.66 -8.33
C LEU A 82 -1.69 2.38 -8.52
N LEU A 83 -1.95 1.63 -7.43
CA LEU A 83 -2.81 0.44 -7.48
C LEU A 83 -4.26 0.80 -7.80
N THR A 84 -4.79 1.88 -7.21
CA THR A 84 -6.16 2.38 -7.45
C THR A 84 -6.36 2.64 -8.95
N GLU A 85 -5.43 3.34 -9.58
CA GLU A 85 -5.46 3.62 -11.02
C GLU A 85 -5.33 2.32 -11.85
N ALA A 86 -4.37 1.45 -11.51
CA ALA A 86 -4.14 0.22 -12.25
C ALA A 86 -5.35 -0.74 -12.18
N VAL A 87 -6.00 -0.86 -11.02
CA VAL A 87 -7.22 -1.66 -10.84
C VAL A 87 -8.36 -1.11 -11.71
N ALA A 88 -8.56 0.21 -11.69
CA ALA A 88 -9.59 0.86 -12.49
C ALA A 88 -9.36 0.66 -14.00
N VAL A 89 -8.12 0.81 -14.47
CA VAL A 89 -7.74 0.57 -15.88
C VAL A 89 -7.98 -0.88 -16.29
N ALA A 90 -7.76 -1.85 -15.39
CA ALA A 90 -8.05 -3.26 -15.63
C ALA A 90 -9.54 -3.63 -15.54
N GLY A 91 -10.42 -2.67 -15.20
CA GLY A 91 -11.85 -2.90 -15.05
C GLY A 91 -12.23 -3.65 -13.76
N GLY A 92 -11.37 -3.64 -12.74
CA GLY A 92 -11.66 -4.21 -11.43
C GLY A 92 -12.37 -3.21 -10.51
N TYR A 93 -13.04 -3.74 -9.48
CA TYR A 93 -13.66 -2.96 -8.42
C TYR A 93 -12.76 -2.95 -7.18
N ILE A 94 -12.60 -1.79 -6.56
CA ILE A 94 -11.82 -1.68 -5.32
C ILE A 94 -12.70 -2.10 -4.14
N ALA A 95 -12.19 -3.03 -3.33
CA ALA A 95 -12.83 -3.41 -2.08
C ALA A 95 -12.99 -2.20 -1.14
N PRO A 96 -14.00 -2.17 -0.25
CA PRO A 96 -14.22 -1.04 0.67
C PRO A 96 -13.11 -0.88 1.72
N PHE A 97 -12.07 -1.73 1.67
CA PHE A 97 -10.91 -1.67 2.54
C PHE A 97 -9.60 -1.74 1.75
N VAL A 98 -8.58 -1.06 2.28
CA VAL A 98 -7.16 -1.27 2.00
C VAL A 98 -6.55 -1.85 3.26
N ALA A 99 -5.76 -2.92 3.16
CA ALA A 99 -5.08 -3.50 4.32
C ALA A 99 -3.60 -3.11 4.36
N THR A 100 -3.10 -2.70 5.52
CA THR A 100 -1.67 -2.45 5.72
C THR A 100 -1.18 -2.97 7.07
N LEU A 101 0.12 -3.26 7.20
CA LEU A 101 0.66 -3.66 8.50
C LEU A 101 0.90 -2.41 9.36
N VAL A 102 1.50 -1.37 8.78
CA VAL A 102 1.83 -0.13 9.48
C VAL A 102 1.29 1.07 8.70
N ASN A 103 0.51 1.91 9.38
CA ASN A 103 0.04 3.19 8.87
C ASN A 103 0.82 4.34 9.49
N CYS A 104 1.68 4.97 8.70
CA CYS A 104 2.45 6.16 9.09
C CYS A 104 1.84 7.47 8.58
N LEU A 105 0.88 7.38 7.66
CA LEU A 105 0.25 8.54 7.01
C LEU A 105 -0.78 9.24 7.91
N GLY A 106 -1.31 8.51 8.91
CA GLY A 106 -2.24 9.05 9.90
C GLY A 106 -3.68 9.27 9.44
N ILE A 107 -4.00 8.94 8.18
CA ILE A 107 -5.37 8.89 7.67
C ILE A 107 -5.94 7.48 7.83
N MET A 108 -7.26 7.37 8.07
CA MET A 108 -7.96 6.09 8.20
C MET A 108 -8.87 5.77 7.01
N GLU A 109 -8.91 6.66 6.03
CA GLU A 109 -9.71 6.55 4.81
C GLU A 109 -8.86 7.00 3.62
N TRP A 110 -9.02 6.31 2.49
CA TRP A 110 -8.33 6.56 1.24
C TRP A 110 -9.33 6.91 0.14
N GLY A 111 -8.96 7.89 -0.69
CA GLY A 111 -9.81 8.40 -1.76
C GLY A 111 -10.76 9.51 -1.30
N SER A 112 -11.43 10.13 -2.26
CA SER A 112 -12.41 11.20 -2.04
C SER A 112 -13.79 10.76 -2.52
N GLY A 113 -14.86 11.27 -1.87
CA GLY A 113 -16.24 10.99 -2.27
C GLY A 113 -17.12 10.47 -1.13
N LYS A 114 -18.32 9.99 -1.49
CA LYS A 114 -19.34 9.55 -0.52
C LYS A 114 -19.03 8.21 0.16
N SER A 115 -18.15 7.40 -0.44
CA SER A 115 -17.77 6.08 0.05
C SER A 115 -16.26 5.87 -0.08
N PRO A 116 -15.45 6.50 0.78
CA PRO A 116 -14.01 6.31 0.76
C PRO A 116 -13.64 4.88 1.18
N THR A 117 -12.45 4.45 0.75
CA THR A 117 -11.92 3.13 1.09
C THR A 117 -11.32 3.17 2.49
N LYS A 118 -11.80 2.35 3.42
CA LYS A 118 -11.31 2.34 4.80
C LYS A 118 -9.92 1.69 4.89
N ILE A 119 -9.05 2.21 5.74
CA ILE A 119 -7.73 1.64 5.98
C ILE A 119 -7.82 0.70 7.18
N ALA A 120 -7.62 -0.60 6.93
CA ALA A 120 -7.42 -1.59 7.96
C ALA A 120 -5.92 -1.72 8.23
N THR A 121 -5.47 -1.34 9.43
CA THR A 121 -4.06 -1.39 9.82
C THR A 121 -3.85 -2.18 11.10
N LEU A 122 -2.73 -2.89 11.24
CA LEU A 122 -2.35 -3.52 12.51
C LEU A 122 -1.74 -2.50 13.48
N ILE A 123 -0.90 -1.62 12.96
CA ILE A 123 -0.24 -0.55 13.72
C ILE A 123 -0.61 0.78 13.09
N ASN A 124 -1.16 1.69 13.87
CA ASN A 124 -1.36 3.08 13.47
C ASN A 124 -0.36 3.96 14.22
N CYS A 125 0.68 4.41 13.52
CA CYS A 125 1.78 5.20 14.09
C CYS A 125 2.06 6.40 13.17
N PRO A 126 1.22 7.45 13.20
CA PRO A 126 1.42 8.64 12.39
C PRO A 126 2.80 9.24 12.66
N LEU A 127 3.58 9.47 11.61
CA LEU A 127 4.91 10.07 11.73
C LEU A 127 4.84 11.57 11.46
N GLN A 128 5.39 12.36 12.37
CA GLN A 128 5.50 13.79 12.17
C GLN A 128 6.48 14.09 11.04
N THR A 129 6.06 14.94 10.11
CA THR A 129 6.89 15.46 9.02
C THR A 129 7.15 16.94 9.28
N TRP A 130 8.39 17.37 9.07
CA TRP A 130 8.80 18.76 9.24
C TRP A 130 9.23 19.36 7.91
N ALA A 131 8.94 20.65 7.69
CA ALA A 131 9.67 21.42 6.71
C ALA A 131 11.16 21.49 7.12
N PRO A 132 12.10 21.61 6.17
CA PRO A 132 13.53 21.71 6.51
C PRO A 132 13.85 22.82 7.53
N SER A 133 13.14 23.96 7.46
CA SER A 133 13.27 25.10 8.38
C SER A 133 12.71 24.85 9.79
N GLU A 134 11.88 23.83 9.96
CA GLU A 134 11.15 23.53 11.20
C GLU A 134 11.66 22.28 11.91
N CYS A 135 12.47 21.46 11.23
CA CYS A 135 12.97 20.20 11.77
C CYS A 135 13.87 20.42 13.00
N PRO A 136 13.52 19.87 14.18
CA PRO A 136 14.32 20.04 15.39
C PRO A 136 15.70 19.39 15.27
N LEU A 137 15.80 18.28 14.53
CA LEU A 137 17.08 17.62 14.28
C LEU A 137 17.99 18.46 13.36
N CYS A 138 17.43 19.06 12.31
CA CYS A 138 18.19 19.94 11.41
C CYS A 138 18.67 21.21 12.14
N LYS A 139 17.84 21.79 13.02
CA LYS A 139 18.25 22.90 13.90
C LYS A 139 19.36 22.50 14.87
N GLY A 140 19.39 21.23 15.29
CA GLY A 140 20.47 20.63 16.07
C GLY A 140 21.72 20.27 15.26
N GLY A 141 21.78 20.57 13.96
CA GLY A 141 22.92 20.30 13.08
C GLY A 141 22.90 18.93 12.40
N SER A 142 21.82 18.16 12.53
CA SER A 142 21.67 16.88 11.82
C SER A 142 21.40 17.09 10.33
N GLU A 143 21.89 16.17 9.49
CA GLU A 143 21.66 16.16 8.05
C GLU A 143 20.52 15.19 7.69
N ALA A 144 19.54 15.65 6.92
CA ALA A 144 18.49 14.79 6.40
C ALA A 144 19.01 13.94 5.23
N ILE A 145 19.30 12.67 5.50
CA ILE A 145 19.78 11.72 4.50
C ILE A 145 18.60 10.89 3.97
N HIS A 146 18.37 10.93 2.65
CA HIS A 146 17.38 10.07 2.02
C HIS A 146 17.87 8.61 2.06
N PRO A 147 17.12 7.66 2.67
CA PRO A 147 17.58 6.30 2.97
C PRO A 147 17.52 5.37 1.74
N LYS A 148 17.99 5.86 0.59
CA LYS A 148 18.12 5.12 -0.67
C LYS A 148 19.38 5.52 -1.39
N GLY A 149 19.84 4.63 -2.28
CA GLY A 149 21.08 4.81 -3.02
C GLY A 149 22.26 4.23 -2.24
N LYS A 150 23.25 3.72 -2.97
CA LYS A 150 24.39 3.00 -2.40
C LYS A 150 25.19 3.86 -1.42
N GLU A 151 25.42 5.13 -1.77
CA GLU A 151 26.21 6.07 -0.96
C GLU A 151 25.54 6.42 0.35
N ASN A 152 24.28 6.87 0.31
CA ASN A 152 23.52 7.20 1.52
C ASN A 152 23.30 5.97 2.41
N TRP A 153 23.09 4.79 1.83
CA TRP A 153 22.98 3.55 2.59
C TRP A 153 24.28 3.21 3.33
N ALA A 154 25.43 3.38 2.69
CA ALA A 154 26.72 3.17 3.32
C ALA A 154 26.95 4.17 4.47
N ARG A 155 26.60 5.45 4.30
CA ARG A 155 26.69 6.47 5.36
C ARG A 155 25.83 6.12 6.57
N LEU A 156 24.58 5.71 6.36
CA LEU A 156 23.64 5.38 7.43
C LEU A 156 24.01 4.12 8.23
N ASN A 157 24.83 3.23 7.66
CA ASN A 157 25.30 2.00 8.30
C ASN A 157 26.78 2.05 8.68
N ALA A 158 27.44 3.20 8.54
CA ALA A 158 28.80 3.38 9.03
C ALA A 158 28.76 3.36 10.57
N SER A 159 29.64 2.56 11.18
CA SER A 159 29.86 2.62 12.62
C SER A 159 30.68 3.88 12.92
N TYR A 160 30.07 4.81 13.67
CA TYR A 160 30.71 6.02 14.18
C TYR A 160 31.06 5.85 15.65
#